data_AF-A0A800IM99-F1
#
_entry.id   AF-A0A800IM99-F1
#
_cell.length_a   1.000
_cell.length_b   1.000
_cell.length_c   1.000
_cell.angle_alpha   90.00
_cell.angle_beta   90.00
_cell.angle_gamma   90.00
#
_symmetry.space_group_name_H-M   'P 1'
#
loop_
_entity.id
_entity.type
_entity.pdbx_description
1 polymer ?
#
loop_
_entity_poly.entity_id
_entity_poly.type
_entity_poly.pdbx_seq_one_letter_code
_entity_poly.pdbx_strand_id
1 'polypeptide(L)' 'IEDVSTFTPAEAPLIITDDQMDHLRTMEDWKREAIRRALERHNGHREKVARELRIGERTLYRKIKDYGLDGSESE' A
#
# COMPACT_ATOMS: atom_id res chain seq x y z
N ILE A 1 34.90 -16.02 -27.50
CA ILE A 1 33.95 -16.39 -28.59
C ILE A 1 33.79 -17.88 -28.44
N GLU A 2 32.73 -18.51 -27.96
CA GLU A 2 31.39 -18.25 -27.39
C GLU A 2 31.20 -19.42 -26.38
N ASP A 3 30.48 -19.29 -25.27
CA ASP A 3 29.09 -19.75 -25.28
C ASP A 3 28.34 -19.21 -24.06
N VAL A 4 27.18 -18.65 -24.36
CA VAL A 4 26.22 -18.03 -23.47
C VAL A 4 25.44 -19.11 -22.75
N SER A 5 25.65 -19.25 -21.44
CA SER A 5 24.67 -19.93 -20.60
C SER A 5 24.15 -18.98 -19.53
N THR A 6 23.43 -17.97 -20.01
CA THR A 6 22.39 -17.31 -19.22
C THR A 6 21.33 -18.36 -18.88
N PHE A 7 21.52 -19.06 -17.77
CA PHE A 7 20.46 -19.82 -17.16
C PHE A 7 19.51 -18.80 -16.51
N THR A 8 18.59 -18.26 -17.28
CA THR A 8 17.43 -17.57 -16.72
C THR A 8 16.58 -18.68 -16.09
N PRO A 9 16.50 -18.80 -14.74
CA PRO A 9 15.60 -19.77 -14.16
C PRO A 9 14.19 -19.39 -14.61
N ALA A 10 13.56 -20.30 -15.35
CA ALA A 10 12.18 -20.18 -15.79
C ALA A 10 11.32 -19.72 -14.61
N GLU A 11 10.57 -18.62 -14.82
CA GLU A 11 9.59 -18.10 -13.87
C GLU A 11 8.70 -19.24 -13.36
N ALA A 12 8.98 -19.71 -12.15
CA ALA A 12 8.05 -20.53 -11.42
C ALA A 12 6.77 -19.71 -11.24
N PRO A 13 5.56 -20.26 -11.51
CA PRO A 13 4.34 -19.54 -11.25
C PRO A 13 4.32 -19.16 -9.76
N LEU A 14 4.17 -17.87 -9.48
CA LEU A 14 3.99 -17.37 -8.12
C LEU A 14 2.65 -17.88 -7.59
N ILE A 15 2.64 -19.10 -7.04
CA ILE A 15 1.49 -19.64 -6.31
C ILE A 15 1.46 -18.90 -4.98
N ILE A 16 0.66 -17.84 -4.90
CA ILE A 16 0.37 -17.18 -3.63
C ILE A 16 -0.49 -18.15 -2.82
N THR A 17 0.05 -18.66 -1.72
CA THR A 17 -0.68 -19.54 -0.80
C THR A 17 -1.69 -18.74 0.02
N ASP A 18 -2.69 -19.43 0.57
CA ASP A 18 -3.76 -18.82 1.40
C ASP A 18 -3.19 -18.01 2.59
N ASP A 19 -2.17 -18.56 3.27
CA ASP A 19 -1.44 -17.91 4.35
C ASP A 19 -0.83 -16.55 3.93
N GLN A 20 -0.23 -16.49 2.73
CA GLN A 20 0.35 -15.25 2.22
C GLN A 20 -0.73 -14.23 1.86
N MET A 21 -1.88 -14.68 1.34
CA MET A 21 -3.04 -13.80 1.12
C MET A 21 -3.61 -13.23 2.42
N ASP A 22 -3.73 -14.03 3.47
CA ASP A 22 -4.19 -13.59 4.79
C ASP A 22 -3.23 -12.54 5.40
N HIS A 23 -1.92 -12.80 5.28
CA HIS A 23 -0.89 -11.84 5.69
C HIS A 23 -0.99 -10.52 4.91
N LEU A 24 -1.19 -10.57 3.59
CA LEU A 24 -1.36 -9.36 2.77
C LEU A 24 -2.59 -8.56 3.18
N ARG A 25 -3.73 -9.23 3.45
CA ARG A 25 -4.97 -8.58 3.92
C ARG A 25 -4.74 -7.89 5.26
N THR A 26 -4.17 -8.60 6.22
CA THR A 26 -3.79 -8.04 7.53
C THR A 26 -2.85 -6.84 7.36
N MET A 27 -1.92 -6.93 6.40
CA MET A 27 -0.99 -5.85 6.08
C MET A 27 -1.67 -4.63 5.46
N GLU A 28 -2.74 -4.81 4.70
CA GLU A 28 -3.51 -3.70 4.15
C GLU A 28 -4.44 -3.05 5.19
N ASP A 29 -5.04 -3.85 6.06
CA ASP A 29 -5.91 -3.35 7.13
C ASP A 29 -5.15 -2.47 8.11
N TRP A 30 -3.93 -2.86 8.54
CA TRP A 30 -3.14 -1.98 9.41
C TRP A 30 -2.72 -0.70 8.69
N LYS A 31 -2.40 -0.76 7.39
CA LYS A 31 -2.05 0.44 6.60
C LYS A 31 -3.22 1.39 6.53
N ARG A 32 -4.42 0.86 6.29
CA ARG A 32 -5.66 1.62 6.27
C ARG A 32 -5.90 2.30 7.62
N GLU A 33 -5.80 1.57 8.71
CA GLU A 33 -6.01 2.11 10.05
C GLU A 33 -4.93 3.14 10.43
N ALA A 34 -3.67 2.93 10.02
CA ALA A 34 -2.59 3.90 10.24
C ALA A 34 -2.88 5.23 9.53
N ILE A 35 -3.35 5.18 8.27
CA ILE A 35 -3.75 6.37 7.51
C ILE A 35 -4.96 7.04 8.17
N ARG A 36 -5.99 6.25 8.55
CA ARG A 36 -7.19 6.74 9.23
C ARG A 36 -6.83 7.51 10.51
N ARG A 37 -6.06 6.90 11.40
CA ARG A 37 -5.63 7.52 12.67
C ARG A 37 -4.77 8.75 12.47
N ALA A 38 -3.92 8.76 11.44
CA ALA A 38 -3.11 9.94 11.13
C ALA A 38 -4.00 11.08 10.62
N LEU A 39 -4.97 10.80 9.75
CA LEU A 39 -5.95 11.78 9.28
C LEU A 39 -6.78 12.34 10.43
N GLU A 40 -7.27 11.51 11.35
CA GLU A 40 -8.01 11.95 12.54
C GLU A 40 -7.16 12.88 13.42
N ARG A 41 -5.92 12.50 13.72
CA ARG A 41 -5.01 13.32 14.56
C ARG A 41 -4.66 14.66 13.91
N HIS A 42 -4.49 14.68 12.60
CA HIS A 42 -4.16 15.88 11.85
C HIS A 42 -5.40 16.59 11.27
N ASN A 43 -6.62 16.28 11.69
CA ASN A 43 -7.85 16.91 11.18
C ASN A 43 -7.93 16.96 9.64
N GLY A 44 -7.50 15.90 8.97
CA GLY A 44 -7.49 15.82 7.52
C GLY A 44 -6.38 16.61 6.81
N HIS A 45 -5.41 17.19 7.53
CA HIS A 45 -4.25 17.83 6.92
C HIS A 45 -3.32 16.81 6.25
N ARG A 46 -3.58 16.51 4.98
CA ARG A 46 -2.91 15.49 4.16
C ARG A 46 -1.39 15.63 4.14
N GLU A 47 -0.85 16.85 4.06
CA GLU A 47 0.60 17.10 4.09
C GLU A 47 1.26 16.61 5.39
N LYS A 48 0.63 16.90 6.53
CA LYS A 48 1.14 16.48 7.85
C LYS A 48 1.09 14.96 8.00
N VAL A 49 0.01 14.35 7.51
CA VAL A 49 -0.15 12.88 7.49
C VAL A 49 0.91 12.22 6.62
N ALA A 50 1.14 12.74 5.41
CA ALA A 50 2.15 12.23 4.49
C ALA A 50 3.55 12.27 5.11
N ARG A 51 3.87 13.40 5.76
CA ARG A 51 5.14 13.57 6.47
C ARG A 51 5.29 12.65 7.67
N GLU A 52 4.22 12.44 8.44
CA GLU A 52 4.24 11.54 9.58
C GLU A 52 4.42 10.07 9.15
N LEU A 53 3.67 9.63 8.15
CA LEU A 53 3.73 8.27 7.63
C LEU A 53 4.97 8.03 6.74
N ARG A 54 5.78 9.08 6.48
CA ARG A 54 6.94 9.06 5.58
C ARG A 54 6.61 8.50 4.20
N ILE A 55 5.44 8.84 3.67
CA ILE A 55 5.01 8.49 2.31
C ILE A 55 4.81 9.77 1.49
N GLY A 56 5.01 9.68 0.17
CA GLY A 56 4.73 10.81 -0.71
C GLY A 56 3.25 11.17 -0.71
N GLU A 57 2.92 12.45 -0.86
CA GLU A 57 1.54 12.94 -0.89
C GLU A 57 0.69 12.26 -1.96
N ARG A 58 1.28 11.97 -3.13
CA ARG A 58 0.59 11.23 -4.20
C ARG A 58 0.23 9.80 -3.80
N THR A 59 1.10 9.13 -3.05
CA THR A 59 0.84 7.79 -2.51
C THR A 59 -0.24 7.84 -1.44
N LEU A 60 -0.16 8.82 -0.53
CA LEU A 60 -1.19 9.03 0.48
C LEU A 60 -2.55 9.27 -0.17
N TYR A 61 -2.64 10.20 -1.12
CA TYR A 61 -3.89 10.52 -1.82
C TYR A 61 -4.52 9.30 -2.48
N ARG A 62 -3.71 8.49 -3.18
CA ARG A 62 -4.19 7.27 -3.81
C ARG A 62 -4.74 6.29 -2.78
N LYS A 63 -4.02 6.08 -1.66
CA LYS A 63 -4.47 5.21 -0.57
C LYS A 63 -5.73 5.72 0.12
N ILE A 64 -5.86 7.02 0.35
CA ILE A 64 -7.08 7.62 0.89
C ILE A 64 -8.27 7.31 -0.01
N LYS A 65 -8.10 7.47 -1.33
CA LYS A 65 -9.14 7.16 -2.32
C LYS A 65 -9.46 5.67 -2.38
N ASP A 66 -8.45 4.81 -2.48
CA ASP A 66 -8.60 3.35 -2.53
C ASP A 66 -9.29 2.80 -1.27
N TYR A 67 -9.08 3.42 -0.11
CA TYR A 67 -9.66 3.02 1.17
C TYR A 67 -10.95 3.74 1.57
N GLY A 68 -11.46 4.67 0.74
CA GLY A 68 -12.66 5.46 1.03
C GLY A 68 -12.51 6.39 2.25
N LEU A 69 -11.31 6.91 2.50
CA LEU A 69 -11.00 7.76 3.66
C LEU A 69 -11.11 9.26 3.36
N ASP A 70 -11.63 9.65 2.18
CA ASP A 70 -11.64 11.03 1.71
C ASP A 70 -12.68 11.93 2.41
N GLY A 71 -13.59 11.34 3.21
CA GLY A 71 -14.62 12.10 3.93
C GLY A 71 -15.66 12.77 3.03
N SER A 72 -15.59 12.57 1.71
CA SER A 72 -16.44 13.15 0.69
C SER A 72 -17.66 12.28 0.32
N GLU A 73 -17.93 11.20 1.05
CA GLU A 73 -19.14 10.38 0.88
C GLU A 73 -20.37 10.99 1.59
N SER A 74 -20.55 12.30 1.45
CA SER A 74 -21.73 13.02 1.92
C SER A 74 -21.98 14.19 0.98
N GLU A 75 -22.55 13.90 -0.19
CA GLU A 75 -23.31 14.87 -0.98
C GLU A 75 -24.53 14.18 -1.59
#